data_AF-A0A2V5VJK9-F1
#
_entry.id   AF-A0A2V5VJK9-F1
#
_cell.length_a   1.000
_cell.length_b   1.000
_cell.length_c   1.000
_cell.angle_alpha   90.00
_cell.angle_beta   90.00
_cell.angle_gamma   90.00
#
_symmetry.space_group_name_H-M   'P 1'
#
loop_
_entity.id
_entity.type
_entity.pdbx_description
1 polymer ?
#
loop_
_entity_poly.entity_id
_entity_poly.type
_entity_poly.pdbx_seq_one_letter_code
_entity_poly.pdbx_strand_id
1 'polypeptide(L)'
;MTNQQSEKITRSKITEALLRSGYLLESRVESKLRKQWGYVEANPTYVDPDTGKSREFDLFAMSMQRAGPNQYDFVFAVLLAECINNP
;
A
#
# COMPACT_ATOMS: atom_id res chain seq x y z
N MET A 1 35.59 -27.93 17.14
CA MET A 1 34.98 -26.58 17.17
C MET A 1 34.91 -26.10 15.73
N THR A 2 33.75 -26.25 15.09
CA THR A 2 33.57 -25.89 13.68
C THR A 2 33.48 -24.37 13.57
N ASN A 3 34.43 -23.79 12.86
CA ASN A 3 34.53 -22.36 12.59
C ASN A 3 33.32 -21.96 11.74
N GLN A 4 32.26 -21.43 12.35
CA GLN A 4 31.18 -20.79 11.59
C GLN A 4 31.72 -19.47 11.04
N GLN A 5 32.27 -19.52 9.84
CA GLN A 5 32.50 -18.34 9.04
C GLN A 5 31.14 -17.66 8.84
N SER A 6 30.97 -16.49 9.46
CA SER A 6 29.79 -15.64 9.31
C SER A 6 29.60 -15.32 7.82
N GLU A 7 28.73 -16.06 7.13
CA GLU A 7 28.31 -15.71 5.78
C GLU A 7 27.76 -14.28 5.80
N LYS A 8 28.49 -13.36 5.17
CA LYS A 8 28.08 -11.96 5.10
C LYS A 8 26.77 -11.89 4.32
N ILE A 9 25.72 -11.39 4.97
CA ILE A 9 24.40 -11.24 4.36
C ILE A 9 24.53 -10.29 3.16
N THR A 10 24.12 -10.75 1.98
CA THR A 10 24.16 -9.96 0.75
C THR A 10 22.90 -9.12 0.59
N ARG A 11 22.99 -8.02 -0.16
CA ARG A 11 21.82 -7.19 -0.49
C ARG A 11 20.70 -7.99 -1.17
N SER A 12 21.06 -8.99 -1.97
CA SER A 12 20.09 -9.88 -2.62
C SER A 12 19.30 -10.70 -1.58
N LYS A 13 19.99 -11.33 -0.62
CA LYS A 13 19.35 -12.08 0.48
C LYS A 13 18.44 -11.18 1.33
N ILE A 14 18.84 -9.93 1.58
CA ILE A 14 17.99 -8.95 2.30
C ILE A 14 16.73 -8.64 1.49
N THR A 15 16.89 -8.33 0.20
CA THR A 15 15.78 -7.93 -0.68
C THR A 15 14.76 -9.07 -0.80
N GLU A 16 15.24 -10.29 -1.03
CA GLU A 16 14.40 -11.48 -1.09
C GLU A 16 13.63 -11.71 0.22
N ALA A 17 14.31 -11.57 1.37
CA ALA A 17 13.66 -11.70 2.67
C ALA A 17 12.55 -10.65 2.88
N LEU A 18 12.81 -9.39 2.52
CA LEU A 18 11.83 -8.30 2.62
C LEU A 18 10.63 -8.49 1.68
N LEU A 19 10.87 -9.03 0.48
CA LEU A 19 9.80 -9.34 -0.47
C LEU A 19 8.93 -10.50 0.03
N ARG A 20 9.55 -11.56 0.56
CA ARG A 20 8.85 -12.73 1.10
C ARG A 20 8.06 -12.41 2.36
N SER A 21 8.58 -11.54 3.23
CA SER A 21 7.87 -11.14 4.44
C SER A 21 6.68 -10.22 4.17
N GLY A 22 6.59 -9.63 2.97
CA GLY A 22 5.56 -8.64 2.66
C GLY A 22 5.85 -7.27 3.25
N TYR A 23 7.01 -7.05 3.87
CA TYR A 23 7.35 -5.80 4.57
C TYR A 23 7.22 -4.54 3.70
N LEU A 24 7.46 -4.68 2.39
CA LEU A 24 7.35 -3.58 1.43
C LEU A 24 6.07 -3.64 0.58
N LEU A 25 5.09 -4.49 0.93
CA LEU A 25 3.92 -4.75 0.09
C LEU A 25 3.09 -3.48 -0.12
N GLU A 26 2.65 -2.84 0.96
CA GLU A 26 1.85 -1.60 0.92
C GLU A 26 2.54 -0.52 0.09
N SER A 27 3.79 -0.20 0.38
CA SER A 27 4.57 0.80 -0.36
C SER A 27 4.72 0.46 -1.87
N ARG A 28 4.85 -0.82 -2.22
CA ARG A 28 4.91 -1.25 -3.62
C ARG A 28 3.56 -1.11 -4.32
N VAL A 29 2.46 -1.41 -3.63
CA VAL A 29 1.10 -1.25 -4.16
C VAL A 29 0.77 0.25 -4.29
N GLU A 30 1.08 1.06 -3.27
CA GLU A 30 0.95 2.52 -3.28
C GLU A 30 1.65 3.13 -4.50
N SER A 31 2.91 2.75 -4.74
CA SER A 31 3.70 3.24 -5.87
C SER A 31 3.06 2.91 -7.23
N LYS A 32 2.39 1.76 -7.33
CA LYS A 32 1.64 1.37 -8.53
C LYS A 32 0.34 2.17 -8.66
N LEU A 33 -0.43 2.28 -7.59
CA LEU A 33 -1.69 3.02 -7.59
C LEU A 33 -1.47 4.51 -7.87
N ARG A 34 -0.42 5.13 -7.32
CA ARG A 34 -0.13 6.56 -7.52
C ARG A 34 0.06 6.92 -9.00
N LYS A 35 0.55 5.97 -9.81
CA LYS A 35 0.72 6.15 -11.26
C LYS A 35 -0.59 6.01 -12.06
N GLN A 36 -1.57 5.27 -11.55
CA GLN A 36 -2.80 4.92 -12.27
C GLN A 36 -4.05 5.64 -11.76
N TRP A 37 -4.12 5.90 -10.46
CA TRP A 37 -5.28 6.46 -9.77
C TRP A 37 -5.12 7.95 -9.47
N GLY A 38 -3.89 8.45 -9.35
CA GLY A 38 -3.62 9.85 -9.02
C GLY A 38 -3.37 10.02 -7.52
N TYR A 39 -4.41 10.33 -6.74
CA TYR A 39 -4.26 10.51 -5.30
C TYR A 39 -4.24 9.16 -4.58
N VAL A 40 -3.22 8.96 -3.74
CA VAL A 40 -3.07 7.77 -2.91
C VAL A 40 -2.50 8.19 -1.56
N GLU A 41 -3.07 7.65 -0.50
CA GLU A 41 -2.67 7.80 0.89
C GLU A 41 -2.50 6.40 1.49
N ALA A 42 -1.35 6.14 2.10
CA ALA A 42 -1.06 4.89 2.79
C ALA A 42 -1.31 5.06 4.30
N ASN A 43 -1.84 4.01 4.91
CA ASN A 43 -2.13 3.93 6.34
C ASN A 43 -3.00 5.08 6.90
N PRO A 44 -4.05 5.55 6.17
CA PRO A 44 -4.96 6.53 6.72
C PRO A 44 -5.72 5.97 7.91
N THR A 45 -5.84 6.77 8.96
CA THR A 45 -6.52 6.41 10.20
C THR A 45 -7.91 7.02 10.28
N TYR A 46 -8.87 6.24 10.75
CA TYR A 46 -10.27 6.63 10.91
C TYR A 46 -10.78 6.19 12.27
N VAL A 47 -11.63 7.01 12.88
CA VAL A 47 -12.32 6.61 14.10
C VAL A 47 -13.57 5.82 13.70
N ASP A 48 -13.64 4.57 14.12
CA ASP A 48 -14.81 3.72 13.98
C ASP A 48 -15.98 4.35 14.76
N PRO A 49 -17.08 4.76 14.09
CA PRO A 49 -18.17 5.47 14.74
C PRO A 49 -18.94 4.61 15.75
N ASP A 50 -18.91 3.29 15.60
CA ASP A 50 -19.66 2.37 16.46
C ASP A 50 -18.87 2.03 17.74
N THR A 51 -17.54 1.93 17.63
CA THR A 51 -16.69 1.50 18.74
C THR A 51 -15.80 2.59 19.32
N GLY A 52 -15.68 3.74 18.64
CA GLY A 52 -14.76 4.83 19.00
C GLY A 52 -13.28 4.48 18.83
N LYS A 53 -12.95 3.29 18.31
CA LYS A 53 -11.56 2.83 18.16
C LYS A 53 -10.96 3.39 16.88
N SER A 54 -9.66 3.73 16.93
CA SER A 54 -8.90 4.01 15.72
C SER A 54 -8.77 2.75 14.88
N ARG A 55 -9.07 2.87 13.59
CA ARG A 55 -8.87 1.87 12.54
C ARG A 55 -7.96 2.45 11.49
N GLU A 56 -7.34 1.58 10.72
CA GLU A 56 -6.44 1.92 9.64
C GLU A 56 -6.87 1.10 8.43
N PHE A 57 -6.91 1.73 7.25
CA PHE A 57 -6.85 0.99 5.99
C PHE A 57 -5.41 1.02 5.51
N ASP A 58 -4.94 -0.05 4.90
CA ASP A 58 -3.57 -0.06 4.36
C ASP A 58 -3.42 1.01 3.25
N LEU A 59 -4.42 1.12 2.37
CA LEU A 59 -4.40 2.08 1.27
C LEU A 59 -5.78 2.71 1.00
N PHE A 60 -5.78 4.03 0.86
CA PHE A 60 -6.83 4.82 0.24
C PHE A 60 -6.33 5.36 -1.09
N ALA A 61 -7.10 5.20 -2.16
CA ALA A 61 -6.83 5.82 -3.45
C ALA A 61 -8.07 6.48 -4.03
N MET A 62 -7.87 7.58 -4.75
CA MET A 62 -8.94 8.33 -5.39
C MET A 62 -8.53 8.73 -6.80
N SER A 63 -9.39 8.42 -7.76
CA SER A 63 -9.25 8.85 -9.16
C SER A 63 -10.42 9.72 -9.58
N MET A 64 -10.14 10.74 -10.37
CA MET A 64 -11.13 11.65 -10.94
C MET A 64 -11.25 11.41 -12.43
N GLN A 65 -12.47 11.14 -12.91
CA GLN A 65 -12.76 10.93 -14.32
C GLN A 65 -13.82 11.92 -14.79
N ARG A 66 -13.61 12.55 -15.95
CA ARG A 66 -14.62 13.43 -16.55
C ARG A 66 -15.81 12.58 -17.00
N ALA A 67 -17.02 12.96 -16.60
CA ALA A 67 -18.24 12.22 -16.87
C ALA A 67 -19.24 12.97 -17.77
N GLY A 68 -18.96 14.22 -18.11
CA GLY A 68 -19.85 15.04 -18.91
C GLY A 68 -19.19 16.26 -19.55
N PRO A 69 -19.96 17.02 -20.35
CA PRO A 69 -19.46 18.15 -21.12
C PRO A 69 -19.19 19.38 -20.24
N ASN A 70 -19.81 19.51 -19.07
CA ASN A 70 -19.58 20.68 -18.23
C ASN A 70 -18.23 20.61 -17.51
N GLN A 71 -17.69 21.78 -17.16
CA GLN A 71 -16.40 21.90 -16.50
C GLN A 71 -16.35 21.24 -15.11
N TYR A 72 -17.49 20.92 -14.51
CA TYR A 72 -17.60 20.30 -13.19
C TYR A 72 -18.17 18.88 -13.22
N ASP A 73 -18.40 18.31 -14.40
CA ASP A 73 -18.94 16.96 -14.55
C ASP A 73 -17.82 15.92 -14.35
N PHE A 74 -17.59 15.51 -13.10
CA PHE A 74 -16.62 14.50 -12.73
C PHE A 74 -17.23 13.42 -11.84
N VAL A 75 -16.71 12.20 -11.99
CA VAL A 75 -16.94 11.09 -11.07
C VAL A 75 -15.62 10.81 -10.35
N PHE A 76 -15.69 10.68 -9.04
CA PHE A 76 -14.57 10.29 -8.20
C PHE A 76 -14.72 8.82 -7.82
N ALA A 77 -13.82 7.98 -8.33
CA ALA A 77 -13.72 6.60 -7.91
C ALA A 77 -12.81 6.53 -6.67
N VAL A 78 -13.32 5.93 -5.59
CA VAL A 78 -12.58 5.69 -4.35
C VAL A 78 -12.28 4.20 -4.24
N LEU A 79 -11.04 3.86 -3.93
CA LEU A 79 -10.57 2.52 -3.66
C LEU A 79 -10.05 2.48 -2.22
N LEU A 80 -10.62 1.58 -1.42
CA LEU A 80 -10.11 1.17 -0.12
C LEU A 80 -9.52 -0.22 -0.29
N ALA A 81 -8.28 -0.44 0.14
CA ALA A 81 -7.59 -1.70 -0.06
C ALA A 81 -6.82 -2.14 1.19
N GLU A 82 -6.85 -3.45 1.42
CA GLU A 82 -6.06 -4.18 2.41
C GLU A 82 -5.02 -5.03 1.69
N CYS A 83 -3.76 -4.94 2.10
CA CYS A 83 -2.59 -5.56 1.51
C CYS A 83 -2.23 -6.85 2.26
N ILE A 84 -2.89 -7.96 1.89
CA ILE A 84 -2.59 -9.27 2.48
C ILE A 84 -1.43 -9.92 1.70
N ASN A 85 -0.28 -10.10 2.36
CA ASN A 85 0.79 -10.93 1.82
C ASN A 85 0.33 -12.39 1.79
N ASN A 86 0.07 -12.93 0.60
CA ASN A 86 -0.37 -14.31 0.39
C ASN A 86 0.74 -15.15 -0.27
N PRO A 87 1.72 -15.65 0.51
CA PRO A 87 2.86 -16.42 0.02
C PRO A 87 2.49 -17.81 -0.50
#